data_AF-A0A9W6FFQ3-F1
#
_entry.id   AF-A0A9W6FFQ3-F1
#
_cell.length_a   1.000
_cell.length_b   1.000
_cell.length_c   1.000
_cell.angle_alpha   90.00
_cell.angle_beta   90.00
_cell.angle_gamma   90.00
#
_symmetry.space_group_name_H-M   'P 1'
#
loop_
_entity.id
_entity.type
_entity.pdbx_description
1 polymer ?
#
loop_
_entity_poly.entity_id
_entity_poly.type
_entity_poly.pdbx_seq_one_letter_code
_entity_poly.pdbx_strand_id
1 'polypeptide(L)'
;MAKKHKTDLGKRAIYNYHVRNEGNNTRVSSSVVNCWYPTSPKQEEILILSKMRNLTKGRDGVPVRIPERNLYSLFMTGGYTETDDGMYILEQDVVIRRTRSRFHDFAGRGLLEGTIGAPAITFSGLRQLEDLVTVDNSIDDIIHKFILAVRENTLIMQQHGQQFDILLEKLESQIAIPEKKKCDVVSMAANVATIIGIVPSVASMTPGVMNVIHHLFEFIGR
;
A
#
# COMPACT_ATOMS: atom_id res chain seq x y z
N MET A 1 -21.82 23.30 9.22
CA MET A 1 -21.03 23.19 7.97
C MET A 1 -19.87 22.24 8.20
N ALA A 2 -19.60 21.33 7.27
CA ALA A 2 -18.45 20.42 7.35
C ALA A 2 -17.14 21.24 7.36
N LYS A 3 -16.17 20.81 8.17
CA LYS A 3 -14.88 21.51 8.28
C LYS A 3 -14.12 21.37 6.95
N LYS A 4 -13.77 22.50 6.35
CA LYS A 4 -12.94 22.56 5.13
C LYS A 4 -11.46 22.45 5.49
N HIS A 5 -10.70 21.74 4.68
CA HIS A 5 -9.26 21.53 4.83
C HIS A 5 -8.51 21.92 3.56
N LYS A 6 -7.28 22.44 3.69
CA LYS A 6 -6.41 22.73 2.53
C LYS A 6 -5.76 21.48 1.93
N THR A 7 -5.94 20.33 2.57
CA THR A 7 -5.32 19.06 2.18
C THR A 7 -6.30 17.92 2.36
N ASP A 8 -6.17 16.90 1.52
CA ASP A 8 -6.94 15.67 1.63
C ASP A 8 -6.43 14.83 2.81
N LEU A 9 -7.07 14.98 3.97
CA LEU A 9 -6.73 14.22 5.17
C LEU A 9 -7.10 12.73 5.04
N GLY A 10 -7.94 12.39 4.07
CA GLY A 10 -8.37 11.05 3.72
C GLY A 10 -7.27 10.24 3.04
N LYS A 11 -6.68 10.80 1.97
CA LYS A 11 -5.50 10.21 1.30
C LYS A 11 -4.35 9.97 2.27
N ARG A 12 -4.13 10.92 3.20
CA ARG A 12 -3.14 10.77 4.28
C ARG A 12 -3.47 9.60 5.22
N ALA A 13 -4.73 9.44 5.61
CA ALA A 13 -5.15 8.32 6.45
C ALA A 13 -4.96 6.97 5.74
N ILE A 14 -5.27 6.91 4.44
CA ILE A 14 -5.03 5.73 3.60
C ILE A 14 -3.54 5.41 3.54
N TYR A 15 -2.68 6.40 3.28
CA TYR A 15 -1.23 6.23 3.28
C TYR A 15 -0.72 5.70 4.63
N ASN A 16 -1.12 6.30 5.75
CA ASN A 16 -0.70 5.84 7.08
C ASN A 16 -1.12 4.39 7.34
N TYR A 17 -2.32 4.02 6.90
CA TYR A 17 -2.84 2.67 7.09
C TYR A 17 -2.14 1.62 6.22
N HIS A 18 -1.92 1.91 4.94
CA HIS A 18 -1.33 0.96 3.99
C HIS A 18 0.18 0.88 4.07
N VAL A 19 0.86 2.01 4.29
CA VAL A 19 2.33 2.12 4.24
C VAL A 19 2.94 2.06 5.62
N ARG A 20 2.43 2.86 6.58
CA ARG A 20 2.99 2.90 7.95
C ARG A 20 2.40 1.84 8.89
N ASN A 21 1.38 1.11 8.45
CA ASN A 21 0.60 0.20 9.29
C ASN A 21 0.00 0.88 10.53
N GLU A 22 -0.27 2.18 10.46
CA GLU A 22 -0.84 2.98 11.55
C GLU A 22 -2.34 3.18 11.34
N GLY A 23 -3.14 2.89 12.37
CA GLY A 23 -4.59 3.19 12.37
C GLY A 23 -4.92 4.65 12.70
N ASN A 24 -3.92 5.49 12.95
CA ASN A 24 -4.08 6.89 13.32
C ASN A 24 -3.68 7.79 12.16
N ASN A 25 -4.32 8.96 12.05
CA ASN A 25 -4.04 9.90 10.97
C ASN A 25 -2.87 10.84 11.32
N THR A 26 -1.67 10.27 11.43
CA THR A 26 -0.40 10.97 11.72
C THR A 26 -0.06 11.98 10.61
N ARG A 27 0.61 13.09 10.95
CA ARG A 27 1.00 14.12 9.97
C ARG A 27 2.05 13.56 9.01
N VAL A 28 1.82 13.78 7.72
CA VAL A 28 2.69 13.40 6.59
C VAL A 28 2.63 14.53 5.57
N SER A 29 3.74 14.80 4.89
CA SER A 29 3.79 15.76 3.79
C SER A 29 2.82 15.36 2.68
N SER A 30 2.10 16.33 2.10
CA SER A 30 1.22 16.09 0.95
C SER A 30 1.99 15.58 -0.27
N SER A 31 3.24 16.02 -0.47
CA SER A 31 4.09 15.52 -1.56
C SER A 31 4.31 14.02 -1.47
N VAL A 32 4.60 13.50 -0.26
CA VAL A 32 4.81 12.06 0.00
C VAL A 32 3.51 11.27 -0.24
N VAL A 33 2.39 11.79 0.26
CA VAL A 33 1.08 11.14 0.06
C VAL A 33 0.71 11.10 -1.42
N ASN A 34 0.86 12.21 -2.14
CA ASN A 34 0.51 12.31 -3.56
C ASN A 34 1.44 11.48 -4.44
N CYS A 35 2.72 11.38 -4.08
CA CYS A 35 3.67 10.47 -4.72
C CYS A 35 3.18 9.03 -4.64
N TRP A 36 2.80 8.57 -3.46
CA TRP A 36 2.44 7.16 -3.26
C TRP A 36 1.03 6.79 -3.74
N TYR A 37 0.09 7.75 -3.69
CA TYR A 37 -1.32 7.45 -3.91
C TYR A 37 -1.56 6.85 -5.31
N PRO A 38 -2.35 5.76 -5.43
CA PRO A 38 -2.57 5.10 -6.71
C PRO A 38 -3.26 6.02 -7.72
N THR A 39 -2.91 5.86 -8.99
CA THR A 39 -3.44 6.64 -10.12
C THR A 39 -4.41 5.83 -10.98
N SER A 40 -4.60 4.53 -10.70
CA SER A 40 -5.54 3.67 -11.43
C SER A 40 -6.34 2.72 -10.51
N PRO A 41 -7.55 2.31 -10.91
CA PRO A 41 -8.35 1.34 -10.15
C PRO A 41 -7.64 0.00 -9.93
N LYS A 42 -6.76 -0.38 -10.86
CA LYS A 42 -5.94 -1.59 -10.77
C LYS A 42 -4.90 -1.48 -9.66
N GLN A 43 -4.22 -0.34 -9.55
CA GLN A 43 -3.28 -0.05 -8.46
C GLN A 43 -3.96 -0.07 -7.09
N GLU A 44 -5.17 0.47 -6.98
CA GLU A 44 -5.95 0.35 -5.74
C GLU A 44 -6.26 -1.11 -5.40
N GLU A 45 -6.67 -1.92 -6.37
CA GLU A 45 -6.98 -3.35 -6.15
C GLU A 45 -5.77 -4.10 -5.59
N ILE A 46 -4.60 -3.88 -6.17
CA ILE A 46 -3.34 -4.47 -5.71
C ILE A 46 -3.03 -4.08 -4.28
N LEU A 47 -3.16 -2.79 -3.94
CA LEU A 47 -2.89 -2.29 -2.59
C LEU A 47 -3.87 -2.87 -1.56
N ILE A 48 -5.15 -2.95 -1.89
CA ILE A 48 -6.19 -3.54 -1.02
C ILE A 48 -5.89 -5.02 -0.79
N LEU A 49 -5.67 -5.81 -1.85
CA LEU A 49 -5.38 -7.24 -1.75
C LEU A 49 -4.05 -7.51 -1.05
N SER A 50 -3.01 -6.72 -1.32
CA SER A 50 -1.72 -6.81 -0.64
C SER A 50 -1.85 -6.54 0.86
N LYS A 51 -2.62 -5.51 1.23
CA LYS A 51 -2.90 -5.19 2.64
C LYS A 51 -3.65 -6.34 3.32
N MET A 52 -4.65 -6.90 2.66
CA MET A 52 -5.40 -8.05 3.17
C MET A 52 -4.51 -9.29 3.33
N ARG A 53 -3.69 -9.63 2.32
CA ARG A 53 -2.68 -10.71 2.42
C ARG A 53 -1.77 -10.51 3.62
N ASN A 54 -1.28 -9.29 3.84
CA ASN A 54 -0.40 -9.00 4.98
C ASN A 54 -1.13 -9.19 6.32
N LEU A 55 -2.35 -8.70 6.44
CA LEU A 55 -3.17 -8.84 7.65
C LEU A 55 -3.52 -10.31 7.96
N THR A 56 -3.73 -11.15 6.94
CA THR A 56 -4.05 -12.58 7.11
C THR A 56 -2.80 -13.47 7.16
N LYS A 57 -1.62 -12.90 6.90
CA LYS A 57 -0.36 -13.63 6.66
C LYS A 57 -0.46 -14.60 5.47
N GLY A 58 -1.24 -14.23 4.45
CA GLY A 58 -1.49 -15.03 3.25
C GLY A 58 -2.37 -16.25 3.47
N ARG A 59 -3.04 -16.36 4.62
CA ARG A 59 -3.97 -17.45 4.90
C ARG A 59 -5.34 -17.14 4.33
N ASP A 60 -5.85 -18.10 3.58
CA ASP A 60 -7.19 -18.10 2.99
C ASP A 60 -8.28 -18.17 4.07
N GLY A 61 -9.38 -17.43 3.87
CA GLY A 61 -10.59 -17.48 4.70
C GLY A 61 -10.41 -17.02 6.15
N VAL A 62 -9.26 -16.46 6.52
CA VAL A 62 -9.01 -15.96 7.88
C VAL A 62 -9.59 -14.56 8.03
N PRO A 63 -10.64 -14.35 8.85
CA PRO A 63 -11.23 -13.03 9.02
C PRO A 63 -10.30 -12.11 9.83
N VAL A 64 -10.19 -10.86 9.40
CA VAL A 64 -9.42 -9.82 10.10
C VAL A 64 -10.38 -8.78 10.62
N ARG A 65 -10.46 -8.59 11.95
CA ARG A 65 -11.27 -7.52 12.52
C ARG A 65 -10.66 -6.16 12.24
N ILE A 66 -11.40 -5.31 11.51
CA ILE A 66 -10.99 -3.96 11.16
C ILE A 66 -11.86 -2.98 11.95
N PRO A 67 -11.26 -2.04 12.72
CA PRO A 67 -12.02 -0.98 13.36
C PRO A 67 -12.79 -0.16 12.32
N GLU A 68 -14.02 0.26 12.65
CA GLU A 68 -14.89 0.99 11.72
C GLU A 68 -14.21 2.21 11.09
N ARG A 69 -13.46 2.96 11.91
CA ARG A 69 -12.65 4.11 11.49
C ARG A 69 -11.54 3.80 10.47
N ASN A 70 -11.21 2.54 10.25
CA ASN A 70 -10.17 2.12 9.31
C ASN A 70 -10.73 1.41 8.08
N LEU A 71 -12.05 1.18 8.02
CA LEU A 71 -12.67 0.49 6.89
C LEU A 71 -12.45 1.25 5.59
N TYR A 72 -12.70 2.56 5.60
CA TYR A 72 -12.46 3.39 4.43
C TYR A 72 -10.98 3.49 4.05
N SER A 73 -10.06 3.33 5.03
CA SER A 73 -8.63 3.30 4.76
C SER A 73 -8.22 2.00 4.09
N LEU A 74 -8.72 0.85 4.60
CA LEU A 74 -8.49 -0.45 4.00
C LEU A 74 -8.92 -0.47 2.54
N PHE A 75 -10.15 -0.05 2.25
CA PHE A 75 -10.72 -0.06 0.89
C PHE A 75 -10.36 1.18 0.06
N MET A 76 -9.45 2.04 0.53
CA MET A 76 -8.99 3.25 -0.16
C MET A 76 -10.11 4.22 -0.58
N THR A 77 -11.21 4.25 0.18
CA THR A 77 -12.41 5.07 -0.11
C THR A 77 -12.52 6.31 0.77
N GLY A 78 -11.55 6.52 1.67
CA GLY A 78 -11.52 7.63 2.62
C GLY A 78 -11.12 9.00 2.06
N GLY A 79 -10.81 9.12 0.76
CA GLY A 79 -10.43 10.39 0.13
C GLY A 79 -11.51 11.47 0.30
N TYR A 80 -11.10 12.68 0.64
CA TYR A 80 -12.01 13.81 0.84
C TYR A 80 -12.50 14.32 -0.51
N THR A 81 -13.72 14.86 -0.56
CA THR A 81 -14.24 15.51 -1.77
C THR A 81 -13.59 16.88 -1.90
N GLU A 82 -12.97 17.14 -3.05
CA GLU A 82 -12.49 18.47 -3.42
C GLU A 82 -13.69 19.35 -3.82
N THR A 83 -13.78 20.54 -3.23
CA THR A 83 -14.81 21.53 -3.50
C THR A 83 -14.32 22.51 -4.57
N ASP A 84 -15.26 23.23 -5.20
CA ASP A 84 -14.95 24.17 -6.29
C ASP A 84 -13.94 25.26 -5.89
N ASP A 85 -13.85 25.59 -4.60
CA ASP A 85 -12.86 26.52 -4.04
C ASP A 85 -11.49 25.89 -3.73
N GLY A 86 -11.22 24.67 -4.21
CA GLY A 86 -9.95 23.94 -4.00
C GLY A 86 -9.73 23.44 -2.58
N MET A 87 -10.80 23.34 -1.79
CA MET A 87 -10.78 22.87 -0.41
C MET A 87 -11.27 21.42 -0.33
N TYR A 88 -10.97 20.74 0.76
CA TYR A 88 -11.34 19.33 0.97
C TYR A 88 -12.34 19.20 2.11
N ILE A 89 -13.42 18.44 1.89
CA ILE A 89 -14.43 18.13 2.90
C ILE A 89 -14.60 16.61 3.07
N LEU A 90 -14.83 16.18 4.31
CA LEU A 90 -15.20 14.81 4.61
C LEU A 90 -16.72 14.67 4.60
N GLU A 91 -17.23 13.92 3.63
CA GLU A 91 -18.62 13.51 3.58
C GLU A 91 -18.73 12.07 4.08
N GLN A 92 -18.97 11.90 5.39
CA GLN A 92 -18.93 10.56 6.03
C GLN A 92 -19.88 9.56 5.35
N ASP A 93 -21.11 9.96 5.04
CA ASP A 93 -22.08 9.08 4.37
C ASP A 93 -21.61 8.63 2.98
N VAL A 94 -20.97 9.54 2.24
CA VAL A 94 -20.41 9.24 0.92
C VAL A 94 -19.26 8.25 1.03
N VAL A 95 -18.35 8.49 1.98
CA VAL A 95 -17.21 7.60 2.24
C VAL A 95 -17.68 6.21 2.64
N ILE A 96 -18.59 6.09 3.61
CA ILE A 96 -19.13 4.80 4.07
C ILE A 96 -19.84 4.06 2.93
N ARG A 97 -20.63 4.77 2.12
CA ARG A 97 -21.31 4.18 0.95
C ARG A 97 -20.29 3.64 -0.07
N ARG A 98 -19.24 4.41 -0.38
CA ARG A 98 -18.15 3.97 -1.26
C ARG A 98 -17.45 2.74 -0.69
N THR A 99 -17.12 2.74 0.61
CA THR A 99 -16.48 1.60 1.29
C THR A 99 -17.33 0.34 1.18
N ARG A 100 -18.64 0.44 1.43
CA ARG A 100 -19.57 -0.69 1.29
C ARG A 100 -19.61 -1.21 -0.14
N SER A 101 -19.79 -0.31 -1.11
CA SER A 101 -19.79 -0.68 -2.53
C SER A 101 -18.50 -1.39 -2.94
N ARG A 102 -17.34 -0.89 -2.49
CA ARG A 102 -16.02 -1.48 -2.79
C ARG A 102 -15.86 -2.87 -2.15
N PHE A 103 -16.30 -3.05 -0.90
CA PHE A 103 -16.31 -4.38 -0.29
C PHE A 103 -17.20 -5.37 -1.07
N HIS A 104 -18.39 -4.94 -1.49
CA HIS A 104 -19.33 -5.81 -2.21
C HIS A 104 -18.83 -6.14 -3.62
N ASP A 105 -18.11 -5.22 -4.29
CA ASP A 105 -17.43 -5.48 -5.56
C ASP A 105 -16.39 -6.60 -5.42
N PHE A 106 -15.51 -6.51 -4.42
CA PHE A 106 -14.51 -7.55 -4.15
C PHE A 106 -15.15 -8.87 -3.75
N ALA A 107 -16.22 -8.84 -2.92
CA ALA A 107 -16.93 -10.03 -2.50
C ALA A 107 -17.71 -10.68 -3.64
N GLY A 108 -18.36 -9.89 -4.50
CA GLY A 108 -19.08 -10.37 -5.68
C GLY A 108 -18.16 -11.00 -6.73
N ARG A 109 -16.91 -10.54 -6.82
CA ARG A 109 -15.84 -11.18 -7.60
C ARG A 109 -15.18 -12.38 -6.89
N GLY A 110 -15.61 -12.70 -5.67
CA GLY A 110 -15.08 -13.80 -4.88
C GLY A 110 -13.65 -13.57 -4.37
N LEU A 111 -13.14 -12.33 -4.37
CA LEU A 111 -11.78 -12.00 -3.92
C LEU A 111 -11.69 -11.86 -2.40
N LEU A 112 -12.78 -11.44 -1.78
CA LEU A 112 -12.95 -11.33 -0.34
C LEU A 112 -14.23 -12.06 0.09
N GLU A 113 -14.28 -12.47 1.35
CA GLU A 113 -15.48 -13.02 1.97
C GLU A 113 -15.68 -12.46 3.39
N GLY A 114 -16.72 -12.93 4.08
CA GLY A 114 -17.07 -12.50 5.43
C GLY A 114 -17.90 -11.21 5.44
N THR A 115 -17.60 -10.32 6.37
CA THR A 115 -18.33 -9.06 6.53
C THR A 115 -17.40 -7.87 6.37
N ILE A 116 -17.92 -6.69 6.05
CA ILE A 116 -17.10 -5.49 5.89
C ILE A 116 -16.24 -5.16 7.13
N GLY A 117 -16.72 -5.47 8.35
CA GLY A 117 -15.98 -5.28 9.60
C GLY A 117 -14.98 -6.40 9.94
N ALA A 118 -15.10 -7.54 9.27
CA ALA A 118 -14.23 -8.69 9.43
C ALA A 118 -14.01 -9.40 8.08
N PRO A 119 -13.42 -8.72 7.08
CA PRO A 119 -13.19 -9.32 5.78
C PRO A 119 -12.12 -10.41 5.89
N ALA A 120 -12.25 -11.44 5.07
CA ALA A 120 -11.21 -12.43 4.84
C ALA A 120 -10.80 -12.40 3.36
N ILE A 121 -9.51 -12.59 3.07
CA ILE A 121 -9.06 -12.79 1.69
C ILE A 121 -9.30 -14.23 1.29
N THR A 122 -9.83 -14.45 0.09
CA THR A 122 -10.05 -15.80 -0.43
C THR A 122 -8.81 -16.29 -1.20
N PHE A 123 -8.77 -17.58 -1.52
CA PHE A 123 -7.80 -18.14 -2.44
C PHE A 123 -7.84 -17.45 -3.81
N SER A 124 -9.06 -17.16 -4.31
CA SER A 124 -9.24 -16.39 -5.55
C SER A 124 -8.69 -14.97 -5.45
N GLY A 125 -8.81 -14.31 -4.28
CA GLY A 125 -8.21 -13.01 -4.01
C GLY A 125 -6.69 -13.05 -4.02
N LEU A 126 -6.09 -14.08 -3.40
CA LEU A 126 -4.64 -14.29 -3.43
C LEU A 126 -4.15 -14.56 -4.85
N ARG A 127 -4.85 -15.40 -5.60
CA ARG A 127 -4.53 -15.69 -7.01
C ARG A 127 -4.68 -14.46 -7.90
N GLN A 128 -5.75 -13.69 -7.73
CA GLN A 128 -5.94 -12.42 -8.44
C GLN A 128 -4.77 -11.48 -8.18
N LEU A 129 -4.30 -11.37 -6.94
CA LEU A 129 -3.12 -10.57 -6.63
C LEU A 129 -1.88 -11.07 -7.40
N GLU A 130 -1.64 -12.38 -7.46
CA GLU A 130 -0.54 -12.95 -8.26
C GLU A 130 -0.74 -12.73 -9.76
N ASP A 131 -1.97 -12.82 -10.27
CA ASP A 131 -2.30 -12.63 -11.68
C ASP A 131 -2.09 -11.18 -12.13
N LEU A 132 -2.31 -10.22 -11.23
CA LEU A 132 -2.00 -8.82 -11.45
C LEU A 132 -0.48 -8.58 -11.48
N VAL A 133 0.34 -9.42 -10.84
CA VAL A 133 1.80 -9.27 -10.80
C VAL A 133 2.46 -9.85 -12.06
N THR A 134 3.23 -9.02 -12.75
CA THR A 134 4.15 -9.45 -13.81
C THR A 134 5.53 -9.72 -13.21
N VAL A 135 6.20 -10.79 -13.65
CA VAL A 135 7.60 -11.05 -13.34
C VAL A 135 8.41 -10.83 -14.62
N ASP A 136 9.34 -9.88 -14.59
CA ASP A 136 10.33 -9.73 -15.66
C ASP A 136 11.72 -9.42 -15.09
N ASN A 137 12.72 -9.45 -15.97
CA ASN A 137 14.12 -9.31 -15.60
C ASN A 137 14.49 -7.91 -15.08
N SER A 138 13.62 -6.92 -15.24
CA SER A 138 13.91 -5.54 -14.82
C SER A 138 13.56 -5.28 -13.35
N ILE A 139 12.77 -6.15 -12.72
CA ILE A 139 12.40 -6.06 -11.30
C ILE A 139 13.64 -6.12 -10.41
N ASP A 140 14.62 -6.95 -10.75
CA ASP A 140 15.84 -7.10 -9.97
C ASP A 140 16.69 -5.82 -9.99
N ASP A 141 16.85 -5.22 -11.17
CA ASP A 141 17.55 -3.94 -11.33
C ASP A 141 16.85 -2.81 -10.55
N ILE A 142 15.51 -2.85 -10.51
CA ILE A 142 14.67 -1.89 -9.80
C ILE A 142 14.83 -2.02 -8.29
N ILE A 143 14.72 -3.24 -7.73
CA ILE A 143 14.94 -3.46 -6.29
C ILE A 143 16.40 -3.16 -5.94
N HIS A 144 17.36 -3.50 -6.80
CA HIS A 144 18.77 -3.21 -6.55
C HIS A 144 19.05 -1.70 -6.47
N LYS A 145 18.50 -0.91 -7.41
CA LYS A 145 18.56 0.56 -7.35
C LYS A 145 17.90 1.13 -6.08
N PHE A 146 16.80 0.53 -5.62
CA PHE A 146 16.17 0.91 -4.37
C PHE A 146 17.07 0.64 -3.16
N ILE A 147 17.68 -0.55 -3.08
CA ILE A 147 18.61 -0.90 -1.99
C ILE A 147 19.81 0.06 -1.97
N LEU A 148 20.38 0.37 -3.13
CA LEU A 148 21.48 1.33 -3.24
C LEU A 148 21.05 2.74 -2.80
N ALA A 149 19.91 3.24 -3.28
CA ALA A 149 19.40 4.56 -2.90
C ALA A 149 19.11 4.65 -1.40
N VAL A 150 18.56 3.58 -0.80
CA VAL A 150 18.40 3.49 0.66
C VAL A 150 19.77 3.62 1.31
N ARG A 151 20.74 2.76 0.96
CA ARG A 151 22.09 2.71 1.54
C ARG A 151 22.86 4.03 1.42
N GLU A 152 22.81 4.71 0.28
CA GLU A 152 23.51 5.99 0.07
C GLU A 152 22.95 7.12 0.96
N ASN A 153 21.67 7.07 1.30
CA ASN A 153 21.01 8.09 2.13
C ASN A 153 20.99 7.73 3.63
N THR A 154 21.76 6.71 4.04
CA THR A 154 21.71 6.05 5.37
C THR A 154 22.60 6.71 6.45
N LEU A 155 23.11 7.93 6.29
CA LEU A 155 23.84 8.63 7.37
C LEU A 155 22.96 8.98 8.60
N ILE A 156 21.64 8.92 8.49
CA ILE A 156 20.67 9.24 9.55
C ILE A 156 20.22 7.98 10.35
N MET A 157 20.63 6.77 9.95
CA MET A 157 20.00 5.52 10.39
C MET A 157 20.54 4.87 11.67
N GLN A 158 21.51 5.48 12.38
CA GLN A 158 21.94 4.97 13.69
C GLN A 158 20.81 4.89 14.73
N GLN A 159 19.64 5.50 14.48
CA GLN A 159 18.51 5.55 15.40
C GLN A 159 17.41 4.50 15.17
N HIS A 160 17.36 3.78 14.03
CA HIS A 160 16.20 2.94 13.68
C HIS A 160 16.39 1.41 13.78
N GLY A 161 17.60 0.92 14.11
CA GLY A 161 17.84 -0.40 14.71
C GLY A 161 17.55 -1.65 13.85
N GLN A 162 18.00 -2.81 14.38
CA GLN A 162 18.10 -4.15 13.76
C GLN A 162 16.93 -4.62 12.87
N GLN A 163 15.70 -4.13 13.06
CA GLN A 163 14.56 -4.51 12.21
C GLN A 163 14.73 -4.05 10.75
N PHE A 164 15.45 -2.95 10.53
CA PHE A 164 15.69 -2.43 9.20
C PHE A 164 16.71 -3.29 8.43
N ASP A 165 17.80 -3.66 9.08
CA ASP A 165 18.83 -4.53 8.52
C ASP A 165 18.22 -5.88 8.09
N ILE A 166 17.34 -6.44 8.92
CA ILE A 166 16.60 -7.68 8.59
C ILE A 166 15.73 -7.52 7.33
N LEU A 167 15.12 -6.35 7.11
CA LEU A 167 14.29 -6.11 5.92
C LEU A 167 15.13 -5.93 4.65
N LEU A 168 16.29 -5.27 4.76
CA LEU A 168 17.25 -5.15 3.66
C LEU A 168 17.86 -6.50 3.29
N GLU A 169 18.31 -7.28 4.28
CA GLU A 169 18.82 -8.64 4.06
C GLU A 169 17.77 -9.54 3.41
N LYS A 170 16.48 -9.40 3.80
CA LYS A 170 15.38 -10.10 3.13
C LYS A 170 15.26 -9.71 1.66
N LEU A 171 15.30 -8.42 1.33
CA LEU A 171 15.25 -7.98 -0.06
C LEU A 171 16.45 -8.49 -0.87
N GLU A 172 17.66 -8.47 -0.30
CA GLU A 172 18.86 -8.97 -0.95
C GLU A 172 18.79 -10.48 -1.19
N SER A 173 18.34 -11.26 -0.21
CA SER A 173 18.14 -12.70 -0.36
C SER A 173 17.08 -13.04 -1.42
N GLN A 174 16.07 -12.18 -1.57
CA GLN A 174 15.02 -12.31 -2.57
C GLN A 174 15.53 -11.99 -3.99
N ILE A 175 16.42 -11.00 -4.15
CA ILE A 175 17.07 -10.73 -5.44
C ILE A 175 17.91 -11.93 -5.89
N ALA A 176 18.62 -12.58 -4.97
CA ALA A 176 19.51 -13.70 -5.28
C ALA A 176 18.80 -14.95 -5.84
N ILE A 177 17.46 -15.00 -5.84
CA ILE A 177 16.67 -16.10 -6.39
C ILE A 177 16.70 -16.01 -7.94
N PRO A 178 17.25 -17.02 -8.65
CA PRO A 178 17.43 -16.96 -10.11
C PRO A 178 16.12 -17.00 -10.92
N GLU A 179 15.11 -17.74 -10.43
CA GLU A 179 13.80 -17.84 -11.05
C GLU A 179 12.72 -17.37 -10.06
N LYS A 180 12.25 -16.14 -10.23
CA LYS A 180 11.29 -15.53 -9.33
C LYS A 180 9.88 -15.98 -9.64
N LYS A 181 9.13 -16.36 -8.61
CA LYS A 181 7.68 -16.58 -8.69
C LYS A 181 6.96 -15.27 -8.42
N LYS A 182 5.72 -15.16 -8.90
CA LYS A 182 4.83 -14.01 -8.62
C LYS A 182 4.70 -13.70 -7.13
N CYS A 183 4.61 -14.74 -6.29
CA CYS A 183 4.57 -14.60 -4.84
C CYS A 183 5.83 -13.94 -4.23
N ASP A 184 6.99 -14.11 -4.88
CA ASP A 184 8.25 -13.51 -4.45
C ASP A 184 8.23 -12.01 -4.71
N VAL A 185 7.76 -11.59 -5.89
CA VAL A 185 7.59 -10.18 -6.27
C VAL A 185 6.57 -9.47 -5.37
N VAL A 186 5.44 -10.12 -5.05
CA VAL A 186 4.48 -9.60 -4.06
C VAL A 186 5.16 -9.37 -2.70
N SER A 187 6.01 -10.29 -2.29
CA SER A 187 6.73 -10.21 -1.01
C SER A 187 7.81 -9.12 -1.04
N MET A 188 8.51 -8.93 -2.15
CA MET A 188 9.45 -7.82 -2.35
C MET A 188 8.74 -6.47 -2.27
N ALA A 189 7.61 -6.32 -2.97
CA ALA A 189 6.81 -5.09 -2.94
C ALA A 189 6.32 -4.77 -1.52
N ALA A 190 5.88 -5.79 -0.76
CA ALA A 190 5.48 -5.63 0.64
C ALA A 190 6.66 -5.19 1.54
N ASN A 191 7.85 -5.76 1.33
CA ASN A 191 9.06 -5.38 2.07
C ASN A 191 9.48 -3.93 1.77
N VAL A 192 9.46 -3.52 0.49
CA VAL A 192 9.71 -2.12 0.06
C VAL A 192 8.71 -1.16 0.70
N ALA A 193 7.41 -1.47 0.67
CA ALA A 193 6.38 -0.66 1.30
C ALA A 193 6.60 -0.51 2.81
N THR A 194 7.02 -1.59 3.48
CA THR A 194 7.35 -1.58 4.91
C THR A 194 8.54 -0.67 5.22
N ILE A 195 9.61 -0.74 4.41
CA ILE A 195 10.80 0.11 4.53
C ILE A 195 10.44 1.59 4.40
N ILE A 196 9.60 1.95 3.43
CA ILE A 196 9.09 3.32 3.24
C ILE A 196 8.25 3.76 4.45
N GLY A 197 7.47 2.85 5.03
CA GLY A 197 6.69 3.12 6.24
C GLY A 197 7.57 3.47 7.44
N ILE A 198 8.70 2.77 7.60
CA ILE A 198 9.66 2.98 8.69
C ILE A 198 10.48 4.26 8.47
N VAL A 199 10.89 4.55 7.23
CA VAL A 199 11.69 5.72 6.88
C VAL A 199 11.00 6.55 5.79
N PRO A 200 10.00 7.37 6.13
CA PRO A 200 9.21 8.11 5.16
C PRO A 200 10.02 9.09 4.29
N SER A 201 11.19 9.53 4.77
CA SER A 201 12.10 10.40 4.02
C SER A 201 12.68 9.71 2.79
N VAL A 202 12.84 8.39 2.79
CA VAL A 202 13.33 7.60 1.64
C VAL A 202 12.42 7.76 0.42
N ALA A 203 11.09 7.82 0.60
CA ALA A 203 10.16 8.06 -0.50
C ALA A 203 10.31 9.45 -1.13
N SER A 204 10.76 10.44 -0.36
CA SER A 204 10.96 11.83 -0.84
C SER A 204 12.38 12.12 -1.35
N MET A 205 13.33 11.23 -1.11
CA MET A 205 14.77 11.52 -1.26
C MET A 205 15.37 11.05 -2.59
N THR A 206 14.63 10.33 -3.44
CA THR A 206 15.15 9.97 -4.77
C THR A 206 14.02 9.81 -5.78
N PRO A 207 14.02 10.59 -6.89
CA PRO A 207 13.14 10.33 -8.04
C PRO A 207 13.23 8.88 -8.53
N GLY A 208 14.39 8.24 -8.37
CA GLY A 208 14.61 6.82 -8.65
C GLY A 208 13.83 5.86 -7.74
N VAL A 209 13.66 6.16 -6.45
CA VAL A 209 12.87 5.34 -5.52
C VAL A 209 11.38 5.47 -5.82
N MET A 210 10.92 6.66 -6.17
CA MET A 210 9.55 6.88 -6.65
C MET A 210 9.30 6.18 -7.99
N ASN A 211 10.24 6.24 -8.94
CA ASN A 211 10.17 5.45 -10.17
C ASN A 211 10.19 3.95 -9.88
N VAL A 212 10.95 3.47 -8.89
CA VAL A 212 10.94 2.06 -8.48
C VAL A 212 9.60 1.67 -7.86
N ILE A 213 9.02 2.49 -6.99
CA ILE A 213 7.69 2.26 -6.39
C ILE A 213 6.59 2.29 -7.47
N HIS A 214 6.60 3.29 -8.35
CA HIS A 214 5.66 3.40 -9.46
C HIS A 214 5.88 2.31 -10.51
N HIS A 215 7.12 1.94 -10.83
CA HIS A 215 7.42 0.84 -11.74
C HIS A 215 7.05 -0.49 -11.09
N LEU A 216 7.28 -0.71 -9.79
CA LEU A 216 6.76 -1.87 -9.06
C LEU A 216 5.22 -1.90 -9.14
N PHE A 217 4.54 -0.75 -9.01
CA PHE A 217 3.09 -0.66 -9.19
C PHE A 217 2.62 -0.79 -10.65
N GLU A 218 3.42 -0.42 -11.65
CA GLU A 218 3.18 -0.63 -13.09
C GLU A 218 3.49 -2.07 -13.52
N PHE A 219 4.46 -2.75 -12.90
CA PHE A 219 4.76 -4.18 -13.06
C PHE A 219 3.66 -5.06 -12.49
N ILE A 220 2.97 -4.56 -11.46
CA ILE A 220 1.76 -5.20 -10.95
C ILE A 220 0.52 -4.77 -11.76
N GLY A 221 0.67 -4.06 -12.89
CA GLY A 221 -0.46 -3.44 -13.55
C GLY A 221 -0.30 -3.02 -15.01
N ARG A 222 -0.16 -3.98 -15.94
CA ARG A 222 -0.62 -3.81 -17.33
C ARG A 222 -1.90 -4.58 -17.57
#